data_AF-A0A662VT84-F1
#
_entry.id   AF-A0A662VT84-F1
#
_cell.length_a   1.000
_cell.length_b   1.000
_cell.length_c   1.000
_cell.angle_alpha   90.00
_cell.angle_beta   90.00
_cell.angle_gamma   90.00
#
_symmetry.space_group_name_H-M   'P 1'
#
loop_
_entity.id
_entity.type
_entity.pdbx_description
1 polymer ?
#
loop_
_entity_poly.entity_id
_entity_poly.type
_entity_poly.pdbx_seq_one_letter_code
_entity_poly.pdbx_strand_id
1 'polypeptide(L)'
;MDDKARLSLDMIIGVSIFLFVFIYVAQFLPSVFADVRSEISLSHEAYKVAVMLAEDPGRWDNGSMNGTGWESYWDQSEYPDIVFRPGLAFSKDTPCYLSYNKIKAFQRAVDQNYTRIKEYLGLKTPDNDYEFNVSLQTLNSKPYRRELIQDWDGNYTLNAGRPLITTQVARFERIVWIDDIEAITGNISIDTDKGAYPTSICSGSGTGLNCSFSYTYPLTMLVVDVLNQYQPSPKVSLCLDVGSCTSGSCRIGGPNKLCLNNNSICESLENKRYDLVDLANQLLSNAGAKNGDEICIKVSVRDVNVKLYTSDTIDYIAGNPTAKLVVVVWR
;
A
#
# COMPACT_ATOMS: atom_id res chain seq x y z
N MET A 1 9.94 -3.08 83.27
CA MET A 1 9.74 -2.45 81.96
C MET A 1 8.30 -2.74 81.57
N ASP A 2 7.48 -1.71 81.39
CA ASP A 2 6.02 -1.82 81.28
C ASP A 2 5.62 -2.19 79.84
N ASP A 3 5.05 -3.38 79.65
CA ASP A 3 4.71 -3.94 78.33
C ASP A 3 3.70 -3.07 77.56
N LYS A 4 2.93 -2.22 78.25
CA LYS A 4 2.02 -1.25 77.63
C LYS A 4 2.76 -0.17 76.83
N ALA A 5 3.94 0.25 77.28
CA ALA A 5 4.76 1.24 76.59
C ALA A 5 5.43 0.67 75.32
N ARG A 6 5.75 -0.64 75.34
CA ARG A 6 6.24 -1.37 74.16
C ARG A 6 5.16 -1.50 73.08
N LEU A 7 3.93 -1.81 73.48
CA LEU A 7 2.79 -1.90 72.56
C LEU A 7 2.52 -0.57 71.83
N SER A 8 2.62 0.57 72.52
CA SER A 8 2.45 1.89 71.89
C SER A 8 3.60 2.26 70.95
N LEU A 9 4.83 1.84 71.26
CA LEU A 9 6.01 2.14 70.45
C LEU A 9 6.03 1.32 69.16
N ASP A 10 5.68 0.04 69.21
CA ASP A 10 5.59 -0.83 68.03
C ASP A 10 4.48 -0.37 67.08
N MET A 11 3.36 0.13 67.61
CA MET A 11 2.29 0.71 66.80
C MET A 11 2.74 1.99 66.10
N ILE A 12 3.43 2.90 66.79
CA ILE A 12 3.91 4.16 66.19
C ILE A 12 4.95 3.87 65.11
N ILE A 13 5.87 2.93 65.33
CA ILE A 13 6.86 2.52 64.33
C ILE A 13 6.16 1.88 63.13
N GLY A 14 5.20 0.99 63.36
CA GLY A 14 4.41 0.37 62.29
C GLY A 14 3.63 1.37 61.43
N VAL A 15 2.95 2.33 62.06
CA VAL A 15 2.24 3.42 61.37
C VAL A 15 3.22 4.33 60.62
N SER A 16 4.40 4.59 61.18
CA SER A 16 5.42 5.43 60.53
C SER A 16 6.01 4.77 59.28
N ILE A 17 6.31 3.46 59.36
CA ILE A 17 6.76 2.67 58.21
C ILE A 17 5.66 2.62 57.15
N PHE A 18 4.40 2.39 57.56
CA PHE A 18 3.26 2.39 56.64
C PHE A 18 3.10 3.74 55.94
N LEU A 19 3.14 4.85 56.67
CA LEU A 19 3.04 6.19 56.08
C LEU A 19 4.20 6.51 55.14
N PHE A 20 5.42 6.10 55.51
CA PHE A 20 6.59 6.29 54.66
C PHE A 20 6.45 5.52 53.34
N VAL A 21 6.05 4.24 53.39
CA VAL A 21 5.80 3.42 52.20
C VAL A 21 4.62 3.97 51.40
N PHE A 22 3.55 4.44 52.06
CA PHE A 22 2.39 5.02 51.40
C PHE A 22 2.75 6.30 50.63
N ILE A 23 3.49 7.22 51.26
CA ILE A 23 3.97 8.45 50.61
C ILE A 23 4.90 8.11 49.44
N TYR A 24 5.79 7.14 49.62
CA TYR A 24 6.66 6.65 48.56
C TYR A 24 5.83 6.13 47.37
N VAL A 25 4.92 5.19 47.58
CA VAL A 25 4.06 4.65 46.51
C VAL A 25 3.20 5.75 45.86
N ALA A 26 2.65 6.67 46.63
CA ALA A 26 1.85 7.79 46.13
C ALA A 26 2.66 8.75 45.24
N GLN A 27 3.98 8.89 45.47
CA GLN A 27 4.87 9.68 44.63
C GLN A 27 5.27 8.96 43.34
N PHE A 28 5.38 7.63 43.35
CA PHE A 28 5.72 6.85 42.16
C PHE A 28 4.53 6.60 41.23
N LEU A 29 3.31 6.60 41.77
CA LEU A 29 2.09 6.31 41.00
C LEU A 29 1.89 7.27 39.82
N PRO A 30 2.05 8.61 39.96
CA PRO A 30 1.99 9.54 38.83
C PRO A 30 3.07 9.29 37.76
N SER A 31 4.28 8.87 38.18
CA SER A 31 5.41 8.65 37.26
C SER A 31 5.15 7.47 36.32
N VAL A 32 4.51 6.41 36.80
CA VAL A 32 4.15 5.24 35.98
C VAL A 32 3.12 5.62 34.91
N PHE A 33 2.21 6.55 35.22
CA PHE A 33 1.19 7.00 34.25
C PHE A 33 1.67 8.11 33.32
N ALA A 34 2.81 8.76 33.60
CA ALA A 34 3.35 9.81 32.73
C ALA A 34 3.81 9.24 31.37
N ASP A 35 4.45 8.08 31.38
CA ASP A 35 4.95 7.42 30.17
C ASP A 35 3.79 6.87 29.30
N VAL A 36 2.75 6.33 29.95
CA VAL A 36 1.53 5.88 29.28
C VAL A 36 0.81 7.05 28.57
N ARG A 37 0.88 8.27 29.11
CA ARG A 37 0.25 9.44 28.48
C ARG A 37 0.97 9.88 27.21
N SER A 38 2.29 9.78 27.13
CA SER A 38 3.05 10.15 25.92
C SER A 38 2.73 9.19 24.76
N GLU A 39 2.67 7.89 25.05
CA GLU A 39 2.33 6.85 24.07
C GLU A 39 0.87 6.94 23.59
N ILE A 40 -0.07 7.22 24.50
CA ILE A 40 -1.48 7.45 24.16
C ILE A 40 -1.63 8.67 23.23
N SER A 41 -0.88 9.75 23.49
CA SER A 41 -0.97 10.97 22.66
C SER A 41 -0.48 10.73 21.23
N LEU A 42 0.66 10.05 21.06
CA LEU A 42 1.20 9.69 19.74
C LEU A 42 0.25 8.76 18.97
N SER A 43 -0.31 7.77 19.68
CA SER A 43 -1.25 6.79 19.08
C SER A 43 -2.53 7.44 18.58
N HIS A 44 -3.06 8.41 19.33
CA HIS A 44 -4.23 9.18 18.92
C HIS A 44 -3.95 10.02 17.66
N GLU A 45 -2.77 10.64 17.57
CA GLU A 45 -2.37 11.43 16.41
C GLU A 45 -2.19 10.57 15.15
N ALA A 46 -1.53 9.41 15.26
CA ALA A 46 -1.39 8.46 14.16
C ALA A 46 -2.75 7.94 13.67
N TYR A 47 -3.65 7.60 14.60
CA TYR A 47 -5.02 7.18 14.28
C TYR A 47 -5.79 8.28 13.55
N LYS A 48 -5.78 9.51 14.08
CA LYS A 48 -6.47 10.67 13.49
C LYS A 48 -6.04 10.89 12.05
N VAL A 49 -4.74 10.90 11.78
CA VAL A 49 -4.20 11.09 10.44
C VAL A 49 -4.56 9.93 9.52
N ALA A 50 -4.49 8.69 10.01
CA ALA A 50 -4.88 7.52 9.23
C ALA A 50 -6.37 7.54 8.84
N VAL A 51 -7.26 7.92 9.77
CA VAL A 51 -8.70 8.07 9.50
C VAL A 51 -8.94 9.21 8.52
N MET A 52 -8.32 10.38 8.73
CA MET A 52 -8.44 11.52 7.83
C MET A 52 -8.03 11.14 6.40
N LEU A 53 -6.90 10.47 6.23
CA LEU A 53 -6.43 10.09 4.91
C LEU A 53 -7.26 8.96 4.30
N ALA A 54 -7.72 7.98 5.07
CA ALA A 54 -8.42 6.81 4.54
C ALA A 54 -9.92 7.04 4.29
N GLU A 55 -10.59 7.90 5.07
CA GLU A 55 -12.05 8.04 5.02
C GLU A 55 -12.51 9.38 4.44
N ASP A 56 -11.68 10.42 4.51
CA ASP A 56 -12.04 11.74 4.01
C ASP A 56 -11.58 11.88 2.56
N PRO A 57 -12.45 12.37 1.63
CA PRO A 57 -12.00 12.75 0.29
C PRO A 57 -11.12 14.00 0.28
N GLY A 58 -11.00 14.69 1.40
CA GLY A 58 -10.33 15.96 1.52
C GLY A 58 -11.23 17.12 1.09
N ARG A 59 -10.75 18.33 1.34
CA ARG A 59 -11.45 19.56 0.99
C ARG A 59 -10.47 20.68 0.72
N TRP A 60 -10.81 21.59 -0.18
CA TRP A 60 -10.11 22.85 -0.35
C TRP A 60 -11.09 24.02 -0.35
N ASP A 61 -10.58 25.20 -0.03
CA ASP A 61 -11.30 26.47 -0.01
C ASP A 61 -10.32 27.61 -0.33
N ASN A 62 -10.74 28.57 -1.17
CA ASN A 62 -9.99 29.81 -1.43
C ASN A 62 -10.80 31.08 -1.08
N GLY A 63 -11.86 30.94 -0.29
CA GLY A 63 -12.78 32.00 0.11
C GLY A 63 -13.90 32.29 -0.89
N SER A 64 -13.74 31.92 -2.16
CA SER A 64 -14.75 32.11 -3.22
C SER A 64 -15.31 30.81 -3.78
N MET A 65 -14.49 29.75 -3.79
CA MET A 65 -14.84 28.41 -4.26
C MET A 65 -14.34 27.38 -3.25
N ASN A 66 -15.06 26.27 -3.16
CA ASN A 66 -14.64 25.12 -2.38
C ASN A 66 -15.03 23.82 -3.08
N GLY A 67 -14.37 22.74 -2.70
CA GLY A 67 -14.63 21.42 -3.27
C GLY A 67 -13.83 20.32 -2.60
N THR A 68 -14.02 19.09 -3.06
CA THR A 68 -13.31 17.90 -2.56
C THR A 68 -12.11 17.49 -3.41
N GLY A 69 -11.96 18.06 -4.62
CA GLY A 69 -10.84 17.81 -5.53
C GLY A 69 -9.59 18.60 -5.18
N TRP A 70 -9.13 18.52 -3.92
CA TRP A 70 -8.01 19.32 -3.41
C TRP A 70 -6.68 19.00 -4.11
N GLU A 71 -6.55 17.82 -4.70
CA GLU A 71 -5.38 17.32 -5.42
C GLU A 71 -4.94 18.19 -6.60
N SER A 72 -5.86 19.00 -7.14
CA SER A 72 -5.59 19.94 -8.24
C SER A 72 -5.26 21.36 -7.77
N TYR A 73 -5.38 21.65 -6.48
CA TYR A 73 -5.33 23.02 -5.96
C TYR A 73 -4.42 23.21 -4.74
N TRP A 74 -3.61 22.21 -4.37
CA TRP A 74 -2.73 22.32 -3.21
C TRP A 74 -1.49 23.19 -3.45
N ASP A 75 -1.11 23.40 -4.72
CA ASP A 75 0.04 24.23 -5.12
C ASP A 75 -0.33 25.72 -5.06
N GLN A 76 0.41 26.48 -4.24
CA GLN A 76 0.19 27.90 -3.99
C GLN A 76 0.69 28.81 -5.10
N SER A 77 1.54 28.32 -6.02
CA SER A 77 2.03 29.12 -7.13
C SER A 77 0.89 29.61 -8.02
N GLU A 78 -0.20 28.85 -8.10
CA GLU A 78 -1.41 29.22 -8.82
C GLU A 78 -2.49 29.82 -7.91
N TYR A 79 -2.52 29.48 -6.61
CA TYR A 79 -3.55 29.92 -5.66
C TYR A 79 -2.99 30.29 -4.27
N PRO A 80 -2.57 31.55 -4.03
CA PRO A 80 -1.87 31.95 -2.81
C PRO A 80 -2.68 31.77 -1.51
N ASP A 81 -3.99 31.96 -1.57
CA ASP A 81 -4.90 31.95 -0.41
C ASP A 81 -5.61 30.60 -0.18
N ILE A 82 -5.15 29.53 -0.83
CA ILE A 82 -5.80 28.23 -0.72
C ILE A 82 -5.56 27.60 0.66
N VAL A 83 -6.63 27.14 1.30
CA VAL A 83 -6.57 26.28 2.49
C VAL A 83 -7.15 24.93 2.11
N PHE A 84 -6.46 23.85 2.43
CA PHE A 84 -6.96 22.52 2.16
C PHE A 84 -6.70 21.56 3.32
N ARG A 85 -7.55 20.53 3.39
CA ARG A 85 -7.40 19.36 4.25
C ARG A 85 -7.14 18.17 3.32
N PRO A 86 -5.96 17.54 3.38
CA PRO A 86 -5.68 16.37 2.57
C PRO A 86 -6.56 15.20 3.02
N GLY A 87 -7.08 14.47 2.04
CA GLY A 87 -7.80 13.22 2.24
C GLY A 87 -7.63 12.38 0.98
N LEU A 88 -7.41 11.07 1.12
CA LEU A 88 -7.07 10.21 -0.01
C LEU A 88 -8.29 9.45 -0.53
N ALA A 89 -9.40 9.43 0.20
CA ALA A 89 -10.58 8.70 -0.23
C ALA A 89 -11.13 9.25 -1.56
N PHE A 90 -11.66 8.36 -2.39
CA PHE A 90 -12.25 8.72 -3.67
C PHE A 90 -13.46 9.64 -3.46
N SER A 91 -14.39 9.21 -2.60
CA SER A 91 -15.55 9.99 -2.18
C SER A 91 -15.86 9.75 -0.69
N LYS A 92 -16.75 10.59 -0.13
CA LYS A 92 -17.25 10.43 1.23
C LYS A 92 -18.03 9.12 1.43
N ASP A 93 -18.64 8.62 0.37
CA ASP A 93 -19.46 7.40 0.39
C ASP A 93 -18.63 6.12 0.24
N THR A 94 -17.33 6.25 -0.05
CA THR A 94 -16.41 5.13 -0.28
C THR A 94 -15.18 5.22 0.63
N PRO A 95 -15.37 5.13 1.97
CA PRO A 95 -14.25 5.15 2.90
C PRO A 95 -13.32 3.94 2.64
N CYS A 96 -12.03 4.13 2.86
CA CYS A 96 -10.97 3.15 2.57
C CYS A 96 -10.79 2.80 1.09
N TYR A 97 -11.48 3.48 0.16
CA TYR A 97 -11.18 3.40 -1.26
C TYR A 97 -10.45 4.67 -1.70
N LEU A 98 -9.15 4.58 -1.96
CA LEU A 98 -8.29 5.73 -2.16
C LEU A 98 -8.13 6.05 -3.64
N SER A 99 -8.13 7.33 -3.97
CA SER A 99 -7.84 7.80 -5.33
C SER A 99 -6.33 7.85 -5.58
N TYR A 100 -5.87 7.20 -6.66
CA TYR A 100 -4.47 7.26 -7.09
C TYR A 100 -3.98 8.70 -7.30
N ASN A 101 -4.79 9.55 -7.92
CA ASN A 101 -4.46 10.96 -8.15
C ASN A 101 -4.23 11.73 -6.84
N LYS A 102 -5.09 11.50 -5.84
CA LYS A 102 -4.94 12.11 -4.51
C LYS A 102 -3.71 11.59 -3.78
N ILE A 103 -3.39 10.31 -3.93
CA ILE A 103 -2.16 9.72 -3.39
C ILE A 103 -0.92 10.42 -3.97
N LYS A 104 -0.82 10.55 -5.30
CA LYS A 104 0.32 11.21 -5.94
C LYS A 104 0.38 12.70 -5.62
N ALA A 105 -0.76 13.38 -5.53
CA ALA A 105 -0.83 14.77 -5.12
C ALA A 105 -0.37 14.95 -3.66
N PHE A 106 -0.78 14.06 -2.75
CA PHE A 106 -0.33 14.09 -1.36
C PHE A 106 1.18 13.90 -1.23
N GLN A 107 1.76 12.94 -1.96
CA GLN A 107 3.20 12.75 -2.02
C GLN A 107 3.90 14.07 -2.44
N ARG A 108 3.48 14.65 -3.56
CA ARG A 108 4.07 15.92 -4.07
C ARG A 108 3.90 17.07 -3.08
N ALA A 109 2.73 17.18 -2.43
CA ALA A 109 2.44 18.23 -1.48
C ALA A 109 3.34 18.14 -0.24
N VAL A 110 3.59 16.93 0.25
CA VAL A 110 4.50 16.68 1.36
C VAL A 110 5.96 16.93 0.97
N ASP A 111 6.36 16.50 -0.23
CA ASP A 111 7.73 16.69 -0.72
C ASP A 111 8.07 18.17 -0.94
N GLN A 112 7.10 18.98 -1.39
CA GLN A 112 7.29 20.41 -1.59
C GLN A 112 7.19 21.23 -0.30
N ASN A 113 6.21 20.96 0.56
CA ASN A 113 5.99 21.75 1.77
C ASN A 113 5.55 20.90 2.97
N TYR A 114 6.48 20.09 3.46
CA TYR A 114 6.28 19.21 4.61
C TYR A 114 5.65 19.92 5.82
N THR A 115 6.18 21.08 6.22
CA THR A 115 5.73 21.82 7.42
C THR A 115 4.26 22.22 7.31
N ARG A 116 3.83 22.68 6.14
CA ARG A 116 2.44 23.08 5.93
C ARG A 116 1.48 21.90 5.91
N ILE A 117 1.86 20.78 5.29
CA ILE A 117 1.06 19.56 5.36
C ILE A 117 0.96 19.06 6.80
N LYS A 118 2.06 19.12 7.55
CA LYS A 118 2.08 18.78 8.97
C LYS A 118 1.09 19.65 9.78
N GLU A 119 1.00 20.95 9.49
CA GLU A 119 -0.01 21.85 10.07
C GLU A 119 -1.45 21.45 9.67
N TYR A 120 -1.70 21.16 8.39
CA TYR A 120 -3.02 20.75 7.89
C TYR A 120 -3.48 19.37 8.36
N LEU A 121 -2.55 18.47 8.66
CA LEU A 121 -2.84 17.20 9.35
C LEU A 121 -3.09 17.39 10.85
N GLY A 122 -2.90 18.60 11.37
CA GLY A 122 -3.03 18.91 12.79
C GLY A 122 -1.93 18.29 13.65
N LEU A 123 -0.77 18.01 13.05
CA LEU A 123 0.42 17.44 13.70
C LEU A 123 1.38 18.52 14.20
N LYS A 124 1.17 19.78 13.80
CA LYS A 124 1.88 20.94 14.31
C LYS A 124 0.88 21.96 14.84
N THR A 125 0.92 22.18 16.14
CA THR A 125 0.13 23.16 16.89
C THR A 125 1.08 24.00 17.76
N PRO A 126 0.63 25.11 18.37
CA PRO A 126 1.50 25.90 19.25
C PRO A 126 2.12 25.08 20.41
N ASP A 127 1.42 24.03 20.86
CA ASP A 127 1.82 23.22 22.01
C ASP A 127 2.52 21.91 21.64
N ASN A 128 2.42 21.46 20.39
CA ASN A 128 2.97 20.17 19.96
C ASN A 128 3.50 20.20 18.52
N ASP A 129 4.59 19.49 18.29
CA ASP A 129 5.24 19.40 16.98
C ASP A 129 5.61 17.94 16.70
N TYR A 130 4.81 17.25 15.89
CA TYR A 130 4.96 15.81 15.61
C TYR A 130 5.45 15.56 14.19
N GLU A 131 6.46 14.72 14.04
CA GLU A 131 6.93 14.24 12.75
C GLU A 131 6.10 13.05 12.26
N PHE A 132 6.01 12.86 10.94
CA PHE A 132 5.24 11.77 10.37
C PHE A 132 5.84 11.17 9.10
N ASN A 133 5.41 9.94 8.83
CA ASN A 133 5.59 9.23 7.57
C ASN A 133 4.29 8.51 7.22
N VAL A 134 3.79 8.69 6.00
CA VAL A 134 2.66 7.95 5.44
C VAL A 134 3.17 7.12 4.28
N SER A 135 2.86 5.84 4.28
CA SER A 135 3.24 4.95 3.18
C SER A 135 2.15 3.95 2.83
N LEU A 136 2.12 3.54 1.56
CA LEU A 136 1.38 2.38 1.11
C LEU A 136 2.31 1.17 1.10
N GLN A 137 1.90 0.12 1.79
CA GLN A 137 2.68 -1.09 2.02
C GLN A 137 1.90 -2.33 1.61
N THR A 138 2.62 -3.40 1.28
CA THR A 138 2.04 -4.71 0.98
C THR A 138 1.27 -5.25 2.19
N LEU A 139 0.33 -6.18 1.98
CA LEU A 139 -0.38 -6.86 3.06
C LEU A 139 0.55 -7.74 3.91
N ASN A 140 1.71 -8.13 3.36
CA ASN A 140 2.75 -8.89 4.05
C ASN A 140 3.73 -8.02 4.85
N SER A 141 3.72 -6.71 4.63
CA SER A 141 4.59 -5.76 5.31
C SER A 141 4.44 -5.83 6.83
N LYS A 142 5.56 -5.78 7.55
CA LYS A 142 5.66 -5.85 9.02
C LYS A 142 6.30 -4.57 9.58
N PRO A 143 6.07 -4.24 10.87
CA PRO A 143 6.66 -3.04 11.47
C PRO A 143 8.19 -2.93 11.30
N TYR A 144 8.90 -4.05 11.36
CA TYR A 144 10.36 -4.14 11.23
C TYR A 144 10.86 -4.49 9.82
N ARG A 145 9.96 -4.80 8.89
CA ARG A 145 10.27 -5.11 7.48
C ARG A 145 9.20 -4.47 6.61
N ARG A 146 9.46 -3.21 6.24
CA ARG A 146 8.58 -2.42 5.38
C ARG A 146 8.72 -2.88 3.95
N GLU A 147 7.62 -3.28 3.35
CA GLU A 147 7.52 -3.60 1.94
C GLU A 147 6.60 -2.55 1.31
N LEU A 148 7.19 -1.63 0.54
CA LEU A 148 6.47 -0.52 -0.08
C LEU A 148 5.87 -0.95 -1.41
N ILE A 149 4.69 -0.42 -1.73
CA ILE A 149 4.07 -0.64 -3.04
C ILE A 149 4.74 0.28 -4.06
N GLN A 150 4.99 -0.26 -5.25
CA GLN A 150 5.51 0.49 -6.39
C GLN A 150 4.44 0.59 -7.48
N ASP A 151 4.45 1.72 -8.19
CA ASP A 151 3.73 1.88 -9.44
C ASP A 151 4.48 1.21 -10.60
N TRP A 152 3.86 1.19 -11.76
CA TRP A 152 4.40 0.58 -12.98
C TRP A 152 5.77 1.12 -13.38
N ASP A 153 6.06 2.38 -13.07
CA ASP A 153 7.33 3.03 -13.39
C ASP A 153 8.42 2.71 -12.34
N GLY A 154 8.12 1.85 -11.36
CA GLY A 154 9.02 1.47 -10.27
C GLY A 154 9.13 2.52 -9.17
N ASN A 155 8.31 3.57 -9.18
CA ASN A 155 8.29 4.58 -8.13
C ASN A 155 7.39 4.12 -6.99
N TYR A 156 7.71 4.50 -5.75
CA TYR A 156 6.80 4.22 -4.64
C TYR A 156 5.45 4.92 -4.87
N THR A 157 4.36 4.16 -4.72
CA THR A 157 3.01 4.69 -4.87
C THR A 157 2.76 5.77 -3.81
N LEU A 158 3.18 5.50 -2.57
CA LEU A 158 3.17 6.47 -1.48
C LEU A 158 4.27 6.17 -0.45
N ASN A 159 5.14 7.13 -0.20
CA ASN A 159 6.09 7.16 0.91
C ASN A 159 6.42 8.62 1.23
N ALA A 160 5.44 9.31 1.82
CA ALA A 160 5.46 10.74 2.06
C ALA A 160 5.84 11.05 3.51
N GLY A 161 6.72 12.03 3.70
CA GLY A 161 7.09 12.55 5.02
C GLY A 161 8.53 12.26 5.38
N ARG A 162 8.87 12.37 6.67
CA ARG A 162 10.25 12.18 7.12
C ARG A 162 10.64 10.69 7.11
N PRO A 163 11.93 10.38 6.96
CA PRO A 163 12.43 9.02 7.19
C PRO A 163 12.12 8.59 8.63
N LEU A 164 11.74 7.33 8.79
CA LEU A 164 11.49 6.74 10.10
C LEU A 164 12.77 6.73 10.94
N ILE A 165 12.64 7.10 12.22
CA ILE A 165 13.71 7.01 13.21
C ILE A 165 13.48 5.81 14.15
N THR A 166 14.52 5.36 14.84
CA THR A 166 14.49 4.18 15.72
C THR A 166 14.01 4.48 17.15
N THR A 167 13.29 5.59 17.36
CA THR A 167 12.82 6.02 18.69
C THR A 167 11.37 5.56 18.94
N GLN A 168 10.74 6.06 20.01
CA GLN A 168 9.33 5.81 20.30
C GLN A 168 8.44 6.41 19.20
N VAL A 169 7.78 5.54 18.43
CA VAL A 169 6.87 5.91 17.35
C VAL A 169 5.49 5.29 17.59
N ALA A 170 4.44 6.00 17.18
CA ALA A 170 3.13 5.41 17.04
C ALA A 170 2.90 5.02 15.58
N ARG A 171 2.47 3.78 15.34
CA ARG A 171 2.17 3.25 14.02
C ARG A 171 0.72 2.81 13.97
N PHE A 172 -0.03 3.34 13.01
CA PHE A 172 -1.38 2.91 12.71
C PHE A 172 -1.44 2.36 11.29
N GLU A 173 -2.20 1.30 11.10
CA GLU A 173 -2.34 0.60 9.82
C GLU A 173 -3.80 0.43 9.47
N ARG A 174 -4.11 0.55 8.18
CA ARG A 174 -5.46 0.30 7.67
C ARG A 174 -5.41 -0.38 6.32
N ILE A 175 -6.26 -1.39 6.13
CA ILE A 175 -6.44 -2.00 4.81
C ILE A 175 -7.26 -1.04 3.97
N VAL A 176 -6.77 -0.75 2.77
CA VAL A 176 -7.39 0.17 1.83
C VAL A 176 -7.39 -0.44 0.43
N TRP A 177 -8.39 -0.08 -0.36
CA TRP A 177 -8.40 -0.30 -1.79
C TRP A 177 -7.84 0.92 -2.50
N ILE A 178 -7.20 0.72 -3.64
CA ILE A 178 -6.67 1.81 -4.45
C ILE A 178 -7.36 1.79 -5.80
N ASP A 179 -7.90 2.94 -6.18
CA ASP A 179 -8.47 3.21 -7.49
C ASP A 179 -7.37 3.22 -8.57
N ASP A 180 -7.77 3.03 -9.82
CA ASP A 180 -6.88 3.03 -10.98
C ASP A 180 -5.80 1.93 -10.93
N ILE A 181 -6.27 0.70 -11.12
CA ILE A 181 -5.41 -0.48 -11.23
C ILE A 181 -4.38 -0.35 -12.38
N GLU A 182 -4.74 0.34 -13.46
CA GLU A 182 -3.87 0.52 -14.63
C GLU A 182 -2.68 1.41 -14.30
N ALA A 183 -2.84 2.42 -13.45
CA ALA A 183 -1.72 3.24 -13.00
C ALA A 183 -0.73 2.47 -12.09
N ILE A 184 -1.22 1.50 -11.32
CA ILE A 184 -0.40 0.72 -10.39
C ILE A 184 0.31 -0.43 -11.11
N THR A 185 -0.41 -1.18 -11.96
CA THR A 185 0.11 -2.38 -12.63
C THR A 185 0.51 -2.15 -14.08
N GLY A 186 0.38 -0.92 -14.57
CA GLY A 186 0.55 -0.57 -15.97
C GLY A 186 -0.72 -0.79 -16.78
N ASN A 187 -0.90 0.02 -17.82
CA ASN A 187 -1.97 -0.17 -18.80
C ASN A 187 -1.48 -1.09 -19.93
N ILE A 188 -1.55 -2.40 -19.69
CA ILE A 188 -1.18 -3.39 -20.70
C ILE A 188 -2.47 -3.89 -21.36
N SER A 189 -2.99 -3.08 -22.28
CA SER A 189 -4.07 -3.48 -23.17
C SER A 189 -3.48 -3.96 -24.50
N ILE A 190 -3.77 -5.20 -24.88
CA ILE A 190 -3.30 -5.81 -26.12
C ILE A 190 -4.50 -6.15 -26.99
N ASP A 191 -4.66 -5.44 -28.10
CA ASP A 191 -5.69 -5.69 -29.11
C ASP A 191 -5.02 -6.13 -30.41
N THR A 192 -5.07 -7.43 -30.72
CA THR A 192 -4.36 -7.97 -31.89
C THR A 192 -5.03 -7.61 -33.22
N ASP A 193 -6.32 -7.23 -33.23
CA ASP A 193 -7.06 -6.87 -34.45
C ASP A 193 -6.71 -5.45 -34.92
N LYS A 194 -6.39 -4.56 -33.98
CA LYS A 194 -6.00 -3.16 -34.27
C LYS A 194 -4.54 -2.99 -34.70
N GLY A 195 -3.79 -4.09 -34.83
CA GLY A 195 -2.37 -4.07 -35.18
C GLY A 195 -1.45 -3.86 -33.97
N ALA A 196 -0.21 -4.32 -34.11
CA ALA A 196 0.78 -4.34 -33.03
C ALA A 196 1.08 -2.93 -32.49
N TYR A 197 1.01 -2.77 -31.17
CA TYR A 197 1.70 -1.69 -30.45
C TYR A 197 3.01 -2.27 -29.91
N PRO A 198 4.12 -2.24 -30.66
CA PRO A 198 5.42 -2.60 -30.11
C PRO A 198 5.79 -1.53 -29.06
N THR A 199 5.49 -1.83 -27.81
CA THR A 199 6.07 -1.14 -26.67
C THR A 199 7.40 -1.81 -26.34
N SER A 200 8.21 -1.23 -25.46
CA SER A 200 9.46 -1.86 -24.99
C SER A 200 9.25 -3.25 -24.37
N ILE A 201 8.05 -3.53 -23.87
CA ILE A 201 7.69 -4.77 -23.19
C ILE A 201 7.08 -5.83 -24.13
N CYS A 202 6.49 -5.42 -25.26
CA CYS A 202 5.75 -6.30 -26.17
C CYS A 202 6.34 -6.24 -27.58
N SER A 203 6.73 -7.40 -28.11
CA SER A 203 7.29 -7.54 -29.45
C SER A 203 6.37 -8.33 -30.38
N GLY A 204 6.32 -7.93 -31.65
CA GLY A 204 5.61 -8.68 -32.68
C GLY A 204 6.26 -10.05 -32.93
N SER A 205 5.43 -11.09 -33.03
CA SER A 205 5.86 -12.46 -33.27
C SER A 205 4.95 -13.15 -34.27
N GLY A 206 5.25 -12.99 -35.57
CA GLY A 206 4.41 -13.51 -36.64
C GLY A 206 3.02 -12.85 -36.63
N THR A 207 1.96 -13.62 -36.39
CA THR A 207 0.57 -13.12 -36.30
C THR A 207 0.12 -12.79 -34.87
N GLY A 208 1.04 -12.81 -33.89
CA GLY A 208 0.74 -12.52 -32.49
C GLY A 208 1.71 -11.53 -31.85
N LEU A 209 1.54 -11.34 -30.55
CA LEU A 209 2.36 -10.47 -29.70
C LEU A 209 2.92 -11.24 -28.52
N ASN A 210 4.18 -10.99 -28.18
CA ASN A 210 4.85 -11.55 -27.01
C ASN A 210 5.30 -10.43 -26.08
N CYS A 211 4.77 -10.38 -24.88
CA CYS A 211 5.14 -9.46 -23.83
C CYS A 211 5.98 -10.17 -22.77
N SER A 212 7.02 -9.51 -22.25
CA SER A 212 7.88 -10.08 -21.20
C SER A 212 7.96 -9.11 -20.03
N PHE A 213 7.82 -9.65 -18.82
CA PHE A 213 7.80 -8.91 -17.57
C PHE A 213 8.77 -9.57 -16.60
N SER A 214 9.51 -8.77 -15.84
CA SER A 214 10.44 -9.24 -14.82
C SER A 214 9.96 -8.74 -13.46
N TYR A 215 9.81 -9.68 -12.51
CA TYR A 215 9.28 -9.44 -11.18
C TYR A 215 10.09 -10.20 -10.14
N THR A 216 9.76 -10.00 -8.88
CA THR A 216 10.31 -10.72 -7.74
C THR A 216 9.30 -11.75 -7.22
N TYR A 217 9.74 -12.97 -6.92
CA TYR A 217 8.89 -13.96 -6.29
C TYR A 217 8.68 -13.67 -4.79
N PRO A 218 7.47 -13.85 -4.22
CA PRO A 218 6.24 -14.28 -4.88
C PRO A 218 5.52 -13.15 -5.63
N LEU A 219 4.77 -13.53 -6.67
CA LEU A 219 3.84 -12.60 -7.33
C LEU A 219 2.69 -12.28 -6.38
N THR A 220 2.27 -11.01 -6.36
CA THR A 220 1.11 -10.57 -5.58
C THR A 220 -0.12 -10.35 -6.46
N MET A 221 0.08 -10.21 -7.77
CA MET A 221 -0.99 -10.06 -8.74
C MET A 221 -0.62 -10.61 -10.12
N LEU A 222 -1.50 -11.43 -10.69
CA LEU A 222 -1.47 -11.86 -12.09
C LEU A 222 -2.90 -12.09 -12.57
N VAL A 223 -3.45 -11.10 -13.27
CA VAL A 223 -4.82 -11.12 -13.78
C VAL A 223 -4.82 -10.94 -15.29
N VAL A 224 -5.60 -11.77 -15.97
CA VAL A 224 -5.84 -11.68 -17.41
C VAL A 224 -7.32 -11.46 -17.66
N ASP A 225 -7.67 -10.32 -18.25
CA ASP A 225 -9.03 -10.03 -18.71
C ASP A 225 -9.10 -10.25 -20.21
N VAL A 226 -9.92 -11.22 -20.64
CA VAL A 226 -10.21 -11.43 -22.06
C VAL A 226 -11.45 -10.62 -22.43
N LEU A 227 -11.25 -9.55 -23.19
CA LEU A 227 -12.31 -8.63 -23.57
C LEU A 227 -13.04 -9.10 -24.82
N ASN A 228 -12.28 -9.47 -25.86
CA ASN A 228 -12.83 -9.97 -27.13
C ASN A 228 -11.96 -11.07 -27.72
N GLN A 229 -12.58 -11.86 -28.59
CA GLN A 229 -11.95 -12.93 -29.35
C GLN A 229 -12.18 -12.70 -30.83
N TYR A 230 -11.11 -12.84 -31.62
CA TYR A 230 -11.13 -12.67 -33.06
C TYR A 230 -10.92 -14.00 -33.76
N GLN A 231 -11.46 -14.14 -34.97
CA GLN A 231 -11.28 -15.33 -35.79
C GLN A 231 -9.92 -15.30 -36.51
N PRO A 232 -9.32 -16.46 -36.88
CA PRO A 232 -9.90 -17.81 -36.81
C PRO A 232 -9.54 -18.60 -35.55
N SER A 233 -8.55 -18.18 -34.75
CA SER A 233 -8.08 -18.97 -33.61
C SER A 233 -7.51 -18.10 -32.49
N PRO A 234 -8.38 -17.54 -31.64
CA PRO A 234 -7.96 -16.77 -30.46
C PRO A 234 -7.13 -17.64 -29.51
N LYS A 235 -5.98 -17.13 -29.07
CA LYS A 235 -5.09 -17.84 -28.13
C LYS A 235 -4.40 -16.89 -27.16
N VAL A 236 -4.29 -17.33 -25.92
CA VAL A 236 -3.50 -16.69 -24.86
C VAL A 236 -2.60 -17.75 -24.24
N SER A 237 -1.33 -17.42 -24.01
CA SER A 237 -0.41 -18.29 -23.28
C SER A 237 0.47 -17.48 -22.35
N LEU A 238 0.72 -18.04 -21.18
CA LEU A 238 1.52 -17.46 -20.11
C LEU A 238 2.67 -18.44 -19.82
N CYS A 239 3.90 -17.95 -19.74
CA CYS A 239 5.04 -18.72 -19.24
C CYS A 239 5.66 -18.03 -18.05
N LEU A 240 6.02 -18.85 -17.08
CA LEU A 240 6.61 -18.45 -15.82
C LEU A 240 7.98 -19.14 -15.73
N ASP A 241 9.04 -18.35 -15.73
CA ASP A 241 10.42 -18.81 -15.62
C ASP A 241 11.05 -18.23 -14.34
N VAL A 242 11.94 -18.98 -13.70
CA VAL A 242 12.79 -18.46 -12.60
C VAL A 242 14.06 -17.87 -13.20
N GLY A 243 14.39 -16.65 -12.82
CA GLY A 243 15.48 -15.84 -13.36
C GLY A 243 15.06 -14.92 -14.51
N SER A 244 16.04 -14.49 -15.30
CA SER A 244 15.86 -13.50 -16.37
C SER A 244 15.04 -14.02 -17.55
N CYS A 245 14.40 -13.11 -18.30
CA CYS A 245 13.67 -13.40 -19.53
C CYS A 245 14.57 -13.78 -20.73
N THR A 246 15.61 -14.60 -20.54
CA THR A 246 16.47 -15.08 -21.63
C THR A 246 15.65 -15.87 -22.65
N SER A 247 15.91 -15.59 -23.92
CA SER A 247 15.14 -15.95 -25.10
C SER A 247 14.78 -17.44 -25.16
N GLY A 248 13.52 -17.71 -24.82
CA GLY A 248 12.80 -18.95 -25.04
C GLY A 248 11.34 -18.56 -25.15
N SER A 249 10.74 -18.74 -26.34
CA SER A 249 9.37 -18.34 -26.63
C SER A 249 8.38 -19.24 -25.90
N CYS A 250 7.32 -18.67 -25.35
CA CYS A 250 6.13 -19.43 -25.01
C CYS A 250 5.61 -20.19 -26.23
N ARG A 251 5.36 -21.49 -26.09
CA ARG A 251 4.58 -22.19 -27.12
C ARG A 251 3.12 -21.84 -26.93
N ILE A 252 2.56 -21.09 -27.89
CA ILE A 252 1.14 -20.80 -27.94
C ILE A 252 0.38 -22.13 -28.09
N GLY A 253 -0.53 -22.44 -27.17
CA GLY A 253 -1.25 -23.72 -27.09
C GLY A 253 -2.27 -23.98 -28.21
N GLY A 254 -3.26 -24.81 -27.89
CA GLY A 254 -4.38 -25.14 -28.78
C GLY A 254 -5.32 -23.96 -29.08
N PRO A 255 -6.19 -24.07 -30.10
CA PRO A 255 -7.20 -23.04 -30.41
C PRO A 255 -8.15 -22.78 -29.24
N ASN A 256 -8.49 -21.51 -29.00
CA ASN A 256 -9.49 -21.04 -28.03
C ASN A 256 -9.17 -21.41 -26.58
N LYS A 257 -7.89 -21.31 -26.21
CA LYS A 257 -7.44 -21.64 -24.85
C LYS A 257 -6.52 -20.58 -24.26
N LEU A 258 -6.63 -20.39 -22.95
CA LEU A 258 -5.60 -19.77 -22.10
C LEU A 258 -4.73 -20.87 -21.52
N CYS A 259 -3.44 -20.91 -21.86
CA CYS A 259 -2.51 -21.94 -21.37
C CYS A 259 -1.46 -21.35 -20.43
N LEU A 260 -1.24 -21.98 -19.27
CA LEU A 260 -0.21 -21.61 -18.31
C LEU A 260 0.93 -22.64 -18.31
N ASN A 261 2.13 -22.18 -18.63
CA ASN A 261 3.33 -22.95 -18.96
C ASN A 261 3.07 -23.94 -20.13
N ASN A 262 4.13 -24.51 -20.72
CA ASN A 262 4.09 -25.32 -21.95
C ASN A 262 3.19 -26.60 -21.83
N ASN A 263 1.87 -26.42 -21.90
CA ASN A 263 0.76 -27.40 -21.81
C ASN A 263 0.31 -27.86 -20.42
N SER A 264 0.79 -27.27 -19.33
CA SER A 264 0.48 -27.75 -17.97
C SER A 264 -1.01 -27.60 -17.63
N ILE A 265 -1.58 -26.43 -17.91
CA ILE A 265 -3.00 -26.15 -17.66
C ILE A 265 -3.51 -25.28 -18.81
N CYS A 266 -4.59 -25.71 -19.46
CA CYS A 266 -5.25 -24.91 -20.49
C CYS A 266 -6.75 -24.86 -20.24
N GLU A 267 -7.27 -23.64 -20.08
CA GLU A 267 -8.70 -23.39 -19.90
C GLU A 267 -9.35 -22.87 -21.18
N SER A 268 -10.67 -23.06 -21.28
CA SER A 268 -11.53 -22.44 -22.29
C SER A 268 -11.32 -20.93 -22.29
N LEU A 269 -11.04 -20.34 -23.45
CA LEU A 269 -11.01 -18.90 -23.57
C LEU A 269 -12.45 -18.38 -23.63
N GLU A 270 -12.94 -17.92 -22.48
CA GLU A 270 -14.19 -17.18 -22.32
C GLU A 270 -13.90 -15.69 -22.12
N ASN A 271 -14.83 -14.83 -22.53
CA ASN A 271 -14.78 -13.38 -22.29
C ASN A 271 -15.00 -13.10 -20.79
N LYS A 272 -13.99 -13.38 -19.98
CA LYS A 272 -14.00 -13.26 -18.53
C LYS A 272 -12.62 -12.89 -17.99
N ARG A 273 -12.60 -12.57 -16.71
CA ARG A 273 -11.40 -12.32 -15.90
C ARG A 273 -10.86 -13.64 -15.33
N TYR A 274 -9.56 -13.85 -15.44
CA TYR A 274 -8.83 -14.98 -14.85
C TYR A 274 -7.83 -14.44 -13.83
N ASP A 275 -7.99 -14.83 -12.56
CA ASP A 275 -7.00 -14.59 -11.50
C ASP A 275 -6.11 -15.83 -11.39
N LEU A 276 -4.81 -15.65 -11.66
CA LEU A 276 -3.85 -16.73 -11.83
C LEU A 276 -2.71 -16.66 -10.81
N VAL A 277 -2.79 -15.77 -9.81
CA VAL A 277 -1.69 -15.52 -8.87
C VAL A 277 -1.31 -16.77 -8.06
N ASP A 278 -2.29 -17.45 -7.46
CA ASP A 278 -2.05 -18.64 -6.64
C ASP A 278 -1.44 -19.77 -7.47
N LEU A 279 -2.00 -19.96 -8.67
CA LEU A 279 -1.54 -21.00 -9.58
C LEU A 279 -0.12 -20.70 -10.10
N ALA A 280 0.16 -19.45 -10.44
CA ALA A 280 1.48 -19.02 -10.88
C ALA A 280 2.53 -19.21 -9.78
N ASN A 281 2.22 -18.80 -8.55
CA ASN A 281 3.11 -18.98 -7.41
C ASN A 281 3.35 -20.45 -7.07
N GLN A 282 2.34 -21.31 -7.24
CA GLN A 282 2.51 -22.76 -7.08
C GLN A 282 3.45 -23.34 -8.14
N LEU A 283 3.30 -22.95 -9.42
CA LEU A 283 4.17 -23.41 -10.50
C LEU A 283 5.61 -22.92 -10.33
N LEU A 284 5.80 -21.66 -9.94
CA LEU A 284 7.12 -21.09 -9.66
C LEU A 284 7.80 -21.78 -8.46
N SER A 285 7.05 -22.04 -7.39
CA SER A 285 7.54 -22.80 -6.22
C SER A 285 7.99 -24.21 -6.63
N ASN A 286 7.18 -24.91 -7.43
CA ASN A 286 7.53 -26.24 -7.97
C ASN A 286 8.76 -26.21 -8.89
N ALA A 287 9.00 -25.08 -9.58
CA ALA A 287 10.19 -24.84 -10.39
C ALA A 287 11.42 -24.46 -9.55
N GLY A 288 11.28 -24.30 -8.23
CA GLY A 288 12.36 -24.01 -7.29
C GLY A 288 12.54 -22.54 -6.91
N ALA A 289 11.58 -21.67 -7.25
CA ALA A 289 11.61 -20.26 -6.86
C ALA A 289 11.58 -20.09 -5.34
N LYS A 290 12.38 -19.16 -4.82
CA LYS A 290 12.43 -18.75 -3.42
C LYS A 290 12.07 -17.28 -3.30
N ASN A 291 11.63 -16.89 -2.09
CA ASN A 291 11.29 -15.50 -1.80
C ASN A 291 12.48 -14.57 -2.10
N GLY A 292 12.25 -13.57 -2.96
CA GLY A 292 13.28 -12.64 -3.42
C GLY A 292 13.97 -13.02 -4.73
N ASP A 293 13.69 -14.21 -5.28
CA ASP A 293 14.25 -14.60 -6.58
C ASP A 293 13.60 -13.78 -7.70
N GLU A 294 14.42 -13.41 -8.69
CA GLU A 294 13.91 -12.83 -9.94
C GLU A 294 13.10 -13.89 -10.69
N ILE A 295 11.96 -13.50 -11.25
CA ILE A 295 11.09 -14.33 -12.06
C ILE A 295 10.68 -13.57 -13.32
N CYS A 296 10.43 -14.32 -14.39
CA CYS A 296 9.98 -13.79 -15.66
C CYS A 296 8.58 -14.30 -15.98
N ILE A 297 7.68 -13.39 -16.34
CA ILE A 297 6.38 -13.70 -16.91
C ILE A 297 6.40 -13.33 -18.40
N LYS A 298 6.17 -14.30 -19.27
CA LYS A 298 5.98 -14.09 -20.71
C LYS A 298 4.52 -14.30 -21.06
N VAL A 299 3.94 -13.36 -21.79
CA VAL A 299 2.55 -13.43 -22.24
C VAL A 299 2.52 -13.38 -23.76
N SER A 300 2.03 -14.45 -24.38
CA SER A 300 1.92 -14.59 -25.82
C SER A 300 0.45 -14.65 -26.22
N VAL A 301 0.01 -13.72 -27.05
CA VAL A 301 -1.40 -13.54 -27.44
C VAL A 301 -1.55 -13.51 -28.97
N ARG A 302 -2.66 -14.02 -29.48
CA ARG A 302 -3.05 -13.97 -30.90
C ARG A 302 -4.57 -13.94 -31.04
N ASP A 303 -5.07 -13.15 -31.99
CA ASP A 303 -6.49 -13.03 -32.33
C ASP A 303 -7.38 -12.77 -31.10
N VAL A 304 -6.92 -11.94 -30.16
CA VAL A 304 -7.63 -11.57 -28.93
C VAL A 304 -7.46 -10.11 -28.56
N ASN A 305 -8.40 -9.59 -27.80
CA ASN A 305 -8.25 -8.35 -27.04
C ASN A 305 -8.18 -8.69 -25.56
N VAL A 306 -7.04 -8.42 -24.92
CA VAL A 306 -6.80 -8.72 -23.50
C VAL A 306 -6.29 -7.51 -22.75
N LYS A 307 -6.63 -7.42 -21.46
CA LYS A 307 -5.93 -6.58 -20.49
C LYS A 307 -5.16 -7.45 -19.51
N LEU A 308 -3.92 -7.07 -19.25
CA LEU A 308 -3.04 -7.77 -18.31
C LEU A 308 -2.76 -6.85 -17.14
N TYR A 309 -2.90 -7.39 -15.93
CA TYR A 309 -2.52 -6.71 -14.70
C TYR A 309 -1.57 -7.61 -13.93
N THR A 310 -0.36 -7.12 -13.70
CA THR A 310 0.72 -7.90 -13.09
C THR A 310 1.48 -7.04 -12.10
N SER A 311 1.80 -7.59 -10.94
CA SER A 311 2.64 -6.94 -9.93
C SER A 311 3.17 -7.95 -8.92
N ASP A 312 4.31 -7.63 -8.33
CA ASP A 312 4.92 -8.27 -7.16
C ASP A 312 4.87 -7.39 -5.90
N THR A 313 4.26 -6.20 -5.97
CA THR A 313 4.18 -5.28 -4.83
C THR A 313 2.76 -4.91 -4.41
N ILE A 314 1.73 -5.00 -5.27
CA ILE A 314 0.34 -4.74 -4.88
C ILE A 314 -0.47 -6.04 -4.75
N ASP A 315 -1.22 -6.20 -3.66
CA ASP A 315 -2.12 -7.33 -3.46
C ASP A 315 -3.44 -7.10 -4.20
N TYR A 316 -4.13 -8.18 -4.56
CA TYR A 316 -5.42 -8.11 -5.25
C TYR A 316 -6.49 -8.91 -4.52
N ILE A 317 -7.50 -8.22 -3.97
CA ILE A 317 -8.56 -8.85 -3.15
C ILE A 317 -9.92 -8.38 -3.63
N ALA A 318 -10.83 -9.33 -3.85
CA ALA A 318 -12.22 -9.07 -4.23
C ALA A 318 -12.37 -8.15 -5.45
N GLY A 319 -11.46 -8.26 -6.42
CA GLY A 319 -11.49 -7.46 -7.64
C GLY A 319 -10.79 -6.10 -7.57
N ASN A 320 -10.17 -5.76 -6.43
CA ASN A 320 -9.56 -4.44 -6.20
C ASN A 320 -8.09 -4.54 -5.77
N PRO A 321 -7.21 -3.64 -6.28
CA PRO A 321 -5.88 -3.43 -5.72
C PRO A 321 -5.98 -3.06 -4.25
N THR A 322 -5.28 -3.80 -3.40
CA THR A 322 -5.41 -3.72 -1.94
C THR A 322 -4.04 -3.50 -1.31
N ALA A 323 -4.00 -2.61 -0.33
CA ALA A 323 -2.79 -2.18 0.34
C ALA A 323 -3.01 -1.96 1.84
N LYS A 324 -1.91 -1.83 2.60
CA LYS A 324 -1.94 -1.18 3.92
C LYS A 324 -1.58 0.29 3.76
N LEU A 325 -2.48 1.18 4.13
CA LEU A 325 -2.13 2.55 4.48
C LEU A 325 -1.50 2.54 5.87
N VAL A 326 -0.22 2.91 5.95
CA VAL A 326 0.54 2.93 7.19
C VAL A 326 0.91 4.37 7.51
N VAL A 327 0.45 4.84 8.67
CA VAL A 327 0.78 6.16 9.22
C VAL A 327 1.65 5.96 10.44
N VAL A 328 2.81 6.60 10.45
CA VAL A 328 3.73 6.61 11.58
C VAL A 328 3.92 8.04 12.05
N VAL A 329 3.80 8.28 13.35
CA VAL A 329 3.94 9.59 13.99
C VAL A 329 4.92 9.50 15.16
N TRP A 330 5.78 10.50 15.33
CA TRP A 330 6.76 10.58 16.41
C TRP A 330 7.07 12.04 16.78
N ARG A 331 7.94 12.25 17.77
CA ARG A 331 8.44 13.57 18.18
C ARG A 331 9.90 13.77 17.78
#